data_AF-A0A1B4FAY6-F1
#
_entry.id   AF-A0A1B4FAY6-F1
#
_cell.length_a   1.000
_cell.length_b   1.000
_cell.length_c   1.000
_cell.angle_alpha   90.00
_cell.angle_beta   90.00
_cell.angle_gamma   90.00
#
_symmetry.space_group_name_H-M   'P 1'
#
loop_
_entity.id
_entity.type
_entity.pdbx_description
1 polymer ?
#
loop_
_entity_poly.entity_id
_entity_poly.type
_entity_poly.pdbx_seq_one_letter_code
_entity_poly.pdbx_strand_id
1 'polypeptide(L)'
;METVLSEIDGGNYKHPYTFDTVDGEFCLLLRTGHVMDHLAHTSALRDKWNGLPVKSDRVFKAQLKHAGVVVGEKEVERRIYTRRVPYLTPVSLERLAVFGLHVSIRDDLATDALERGHA
;
A
#
# COMPACT_ATOMS: atom_id res chain seq x y z
N MET A 1 -0.40 -9.22 3.20
CA MET A 1 0.23 -7.89 3.28
C MET A 1 1.74 -8.02 3.15
N GLU A 2 2.39 -8.84 3.98
CA GLU A 2 3.83 -9.14 3.92
C GLU A 2 4.40 -9.31 2.50
N THR A 3 3.84 -10.22 1.69
CA THR A 3 4.29 -10.45 0.31
C THR A 3 4.37 -9.17 -0.52
N VAL A 4 3.38 -8.29 -0.40
CA VAL A 4 3.34 -7.03 -1.17
C VAL A 4 4.43 -6.08 -0.72
N LEU A 5 4.70 -6.02 0.58
CA LEU A 5 5.76 -5.18 1.14
C LEU A 5 7.12 -5.67 0.64
N SER A 6 7.37 -6.99 0.63
CA SER A 6 8.58 -7.55 0.02
C SER A 6 8.71 -7.24 -1.48
N GLU A 7 7.59 -7.23 -2.22
CA GLU A 7 7.59 -6.87 -3.64
C GLU A 7 7.86 -5.37 -3.86
N ILE A 8 7.42 -4.50 -2.95
CA ILE A 8 7.73 -3.06 -2.96
C ILE A 8 9.22 -2.86 -2.66
N ASP A 9 9.74 -3.48 -1.61
CA ASP A 9 11.17 -3.46 -1.23
C ASP A 9 12.09 -3.91 -2.36
N GLY A 10 11.73 -5.03 -3.01
CA GLY A 10 12.47 -5.57 -4.15
C GLY A 10 12.29 -4.78 -5.44
N GLY A 11 11.45 -3.74 -5.47
CA GLY A 11 11.14 -2.96 -6.67
C GLY A 11 10.35 -3.73 -7.74
N ASN A 12 9.71 -4.85 -7.36
CA ASN A 12 8.92 -5.71 -8.24
C ASN A 12 7.46 -5.24 -8.36
N TYR A 13 6.95 -4.48 -7.38
CA TYR A 13 5.60 -3.92 -7.43
C TYR A 13 5.52 -2.73 -8.40
N LYS A 14 4.82 -2.90 -9.53
CA LYS A 14 4.76 -1.91 -10.63
C LYS A 14 3.52 -1.02 -10.62
N HIS A 15 2.53 -1.35 -9.80
CA HIS A 15 1.32 -0.55 -9.67
C HIS A 15 1.60 0.74 -8.88
N PRO A 16 0.79 1.80 -9.06
CA PRO A 16 0.95 3.03 -8.30
C PRO A 16 0.87 2.83 -6.79
N TYR A 17 1.89 3.31 -6.11
CA TYR A 17 1.90 3.54 -4.68
C TYR A 17 2.72 4.78 -4.37
N THR A 18 2.49 5.36 -3.20
CA THR A 18 3.32 6.45 -2.65
C THR A 18 3.28 6.38 -1.13
N PHE A 19 4.13 7.14 -0.47
CA PHE A 19 4.06 7.37 0.97
C PHE A 19 3.62 8.81 1.21
N ASP A 20 2.73 9.03 2.17
CA ASP A 20 2.26 10.37 2.52
C ASP A 20 1.62 10.35 3.91
N THR A 21 1.48 11.53 4.52
CA THR A 21 0.79 11.68 5.79
C THR A 21 -0.72 11.84 5.57
N VAL A 22 -1.51 11.00 6.23
CA VAL A 22 -2.98 11.06 6.22
C VAL A 22 -3.47 11.06 7.66
N ASP A 23 -4.29 12.05 8.03
CA ASP A 23 -4.79 12.25 9.39
C ASP A 23 -3.70 12.23 10.48
N GLY A 24 -2.50 12.71 10.15
CA GLY A 24 -1.36 12.77 11.05
C GLY A 24 -0.51 11.49 11.13
N GLU A 25 -0.89 10.43 10.42
CA GLU A 25 -0.14 9.17 10.37
C GLU A 25 0.59 8.99 9.04
N PHE A 26 1.84 8.52 9.11
CA PHE A 26 2.62 8.23 7.92
C PHE A 26 2.16 6.91 7.29
N CYS A 27 1.60 7.00 6.08
CA CYS A 27 0.88 5.91 5.45
C CYS A 27 1.52 5.47 4.12
N LEU A 28 1.47 4.16 3.88
CA LEU A 28 1.56 3.61 2.53
C LEU A 28 0.21 3.77 1.82
N LEU A 29 0.22 4.46 0.69
CA LEU A 29 -0.93 4.71 -0.14
C LEU A 29 -0.90 3.81 -1.37
N LEU A 30 -1.83 2.87 -1.45
CA LEU A 30 -1.97 1.96 -2.60
C LEU A 30 -3.41 1.51 -2.80
N ARG A 31 -3.71 0.92 -3.96
CA ARG A 31 -5.03 0.29 -4.18
C ARG A 31 -4.98 -1.18 -3.80
N THR A 32 -5.92 -1.63 -2.97
CA THR A 32 -6.07 -3.05 -2.62
C THR A 32 -6.37 -3.93 -3.84
N GLY A 33 -7.06 -3.39 -4.85
CA GLY A 33 -7.29 -4.08 -6.12
C GLY A 33 -5.99 -4.34 -6.89
N HIS A 34 -5.09 -3.36 -6.97
CA HIS A 34 -3.78 -3.52 -7.60
C HIS A 34 -2.89 -4.51 -6.85
N VAL A 35 -3.03 -4.57 -5.52
CA VAL A 35 -2.36 -5.60 -4.72
C VAL A 35 -2.83 -7.00 -5.13
N MET A 36 -4.14 -7.24 -5.19
CA MET A 36 -4.66 -8.54 -5.59
C MET A 36 -4.26 -8.90 -7.02
N ASP A 37 -4.34 -7.93 -7.93
CA ASP A 37 -3.93 -8.09 -9.33
C ASP A 37 -2.44 -8.47 -9.45
N HIS A 38 -1.55 -7.77 -8.73
CA HIS A 38 -0.11 -8.08 -8.71
C HIS A 38 0.15 -9.50 -8.25
N LEU A 39 -0.48 -9.92 -7.14
CA LEU A 39 -0.31 -11.26 -6.59
C LEU A 39 -0.83 -12.35 -7.54
N ALA A 40 -1.95 -12.10 -8.23
CA ALA A 40 -2.57 -13.06 -9.14
C ALA A 40 -1.78 -13.24 -10.45
N HIS A 41 -1.18 -12.17 -10.98
CA HIS A 41 -0.55 -12.16 -12.31
C HIS A 41 0.98 -12.26 -12.30
N THR A 42 1.63 -12.20 -11.13
CA THR A 42 3.08 -12.37 -11.02
C THR A 42 3.45 -13.85 -10.94
N SER A 43 4.13 -14.36 -11.96
CA SER A 43 4.52 -15.78 -12.05
C SER A 43 5.26 -16.32 -10.83
N ALA A 44 6.18 -15.54 -10.25
CA ALA A 44 6.95 -15.93 -9.07
C ALA A 44 6.10 -16.01 -7.78
N LEU A 45 4.91 -15.39 -7.77
CA LEU A 45 4.00 -15.36 -6.62
C LEU A 45 2.87 -16.37 -6.73
N ARG A 46 2.84 -17.21 -7.79
CA ARG A 46 1.77 -18.17 -8.05
C ARG A 46 1.51 -19.10 -6.87
N ASP A 47 2.57 -19.60 -6.24
CA ASP A 47 2.46 -20.49 -5.08
C ASP A 47 1.83 -19.76 -3.88
N LYS A 48 2.35 -18.56 -3.57
CA LYS A 48 1.80 -17.68 -2.54
C LYS A 48 0.32 -17.37 -2.79
N TRP A 49 -0.04 -16.98 -4.02
CA TRP A 49 -1.42 -16.70 -4.44
C TRP A 49 -2.34 -17.90 -4.23
N ASN A 50 -1.89 -19.10 -4.61
CA ASN A 50 -2.68 -20.31 -4.47
C ASN A 50 -2.96 -20.63 -3.00
N GLY A 51 -2.00 -20.37 -2.11
CA GLY A 51 -2.14 -20.55 -0.66
C GLY A 51 -2.92 -19.44 0.06
N LEU A 52 -3.27 -18.33 -0.61
CA LEU A 52 -4.01 -17.26 0.06
C LEU A 52 -5.45 -17.70 0.40
N PRO A 53 -5.91 -17.49 1.65
CA PRO A 53 -7.30 -17.74 2.03
C PRO A 53 -8.27 -16.74 1.38
N VAL A 54 -7.75 -15.60 0.92
CA VAL A 54 -8.52 -14.50 0.33
C VAL A 54 -7.92 -14.09 -1.00
N LYS A 55 -8.76 -14.13 -2.05
CA LYS A 55 -8.42 -13.74 -3.43
C LYS A 55 -9.30 -12.57 -3.93
N SER A 56 -10.08 -11.96 -3.03
CA SER A 56 -10.97 -10.84 -3.33
C SER A 56 -10.41 -9.55 -2.77
N ASP A 57 -10.39 -8.50 -3.59
CA ASP A 57 -9.97 -7.15 -3.19
C ASP A 57 -10.83 -6.62 -2.03
N ARG A 58 -12.15 -6.84 -2.10
CA ARG A 58 -13.11 -6.35 -1.10
C ARG A 58 -12.87 -6.99 0.26
N VAL A 59 -12.64 -8.30 0.27
CA VAL A 59 -12.35 -9.04 1.52
C VAL A 59 -11.00 -8.64 2.06
N PHE A 60 -9.98 -8.51 1.22
CA PHE A 60 -8.66 -8.04 1.65
C PHE A 60 -8.72 -6.63 2.25
N LYS A 61 -9.42 -5.70 1.60
CA LYS A 61 -9.65 -4.34 2.12
C LYS A 61 -10.40 -4.36 3.45
N ALA A 62 -11.40 -5.23 3.60
CA ALA A 62 -12.13 -5.39 4.86
C ALA A 62 -11.21 -5.93 5.97
N GLN A 63 -10.31 -6.86 5.68
CA GLN A 63 -9.32 -7.37 6.64
C GLN A 63 -8.36 -6.28 7.10
N LEU A 64 -7.86 -5.44 6.19
CA LEU A 64 -7.01 -4.31 6.56
C LEU A 64 -7.74 -3.31 7.47
N LYS A 65 -9.01 -3.01 7.16
CA LYS A 65 -9.86 -2.16 8.01
C LYS A 65 -10.11 -2.80 9.38
N HIS A 66 -10.40 -4.10 9.41
CA HIS A 66 -10.67 -4.83 10.65
C HIS A 66 -9.43 -4.96 11.53
N ALA A 67 -8.24 -5.10 10.93
CA ALA A 67 -6.96 -5.04 11.63
C ALA A 67 -6.62 -3.63 12.15
N GLY A 68 -7.43 -2.62 11.81
CA GLY A 68 -7.24 -1.26 12.28
C GLY A 68 -6.05 -0.53 11.63
N VAL A 69 -5.44 -1.07 10.57
CA VAL A 69 -4.27 -0.46 9.94
C VAL A 69 -4.61 0.61 8.89
N VAL A 70 -5.88 0.70 8.48
CA VAL A 70 -6.34 1.72 7.54
C VAL A 70 -6.66 3.01 8.28
N VAL A 71 -6.12 4.13 7.78
CA VAL A 71 -6.30 5.45 8.40
C VAL A 71 -7.46 6.20 7.73
N GLY A 72 -8.29 6.87 8.54
CA GLY A 72 -9.48 7.57 8.05
C GLY A 72 -10.58 6.65 7.53
N GLU A 73 -11.70 7.26 7.15
CA GLU A 73 -12.90 6.51 6.72
C GLU A 73 -12.97 6.30 5.20
N LYS A 74 -12.29 7.17 4.44
CA LYS A 74 -12.40 7.27 2.99
C LYS A 74 -11.07 6.99 2.32
N GLU A 75 -11.16 6.49 1.08
CA GLU A 75 -10.00 6.44 0.20
C GLU A 75 -9.58 7.84 -0.21
N VAL A 76 -8.29 8.01 -0.44
CA VAL A 76 -7.72 9.29 -0.83
C VAL A 76 -7.30 9.28 -2.28
N GLU A 77 -7.19 10.47 -2.85
CA GLU A 77 -6.56 10.68 -4.14
C GLU A 77 -5.18 11.30 -3.93
N ARG A 78 -4.20 10.85 -4.70
CA ARG A 78 -2.89 11.51 -4.81
C ARG A 78 -2.44 11.59 -6.26
N ARG A 79 -1.59 12.58 -6.53
CA ARG A 79 -0.80 12.61 -7.74
C ARG A 79 0.43 11.73 -7.51
N ILE A 80 0.62 10.74 -8.36
CA ILE A 80 1.78 9.83 -8.33
C ILE A 80 2.44 9.96 -9.69
N TYR A 81 3.68 10.46 -9.73
CA TYR A 81 4.38 10.90 -10.94
C TYR A 81 3.53 11.93 -11.73
N THR A 82 3.19 11.63 -12.98
CA THR A 82 2.45 12.53 -13.88
C THR A 82 0.94 12.37 -13.81
N ARG A 83 0.39 11.42 -13.03
CA ARG A 83 -1.05 11.08 -13.03
C ARG A 83 -1.71 11.22 -11.66
N ARG A 84 -2.99 11.61 -11.67
CA ARG A 84 -3.89 11.52 -10.50
C ARG A 84 -4.37 10.08 -10.34
N VAL A 85 -4.24 9.56 -9.13
CA VAL A 85 -4.60 8.19 -8.76
C VAL A 85 -5.64 8.25 -7.64
N PRO A 86 -6.93 8.04 -7.95
CA PRO A 86 -7.98 7.97 -6.93
C PRO A 86 -7.98 6.61 -6.21
N TYR A 87 -8.82 6.48 -5.19
CA TYR A 87 -9.12 5.23 -4.49
C TYR A 87 -7.91 4.58 -3.80
N LEU A 88 -6.95 5.38 -3.34
CA LEU A 88 -5.82 4.89 -2.56
C LEU A 88 -6.29 4.62 -1.14
N THR A 89 -6.00 3.43 -0.65
CA THR A 89 -6.25 3.04 0.74
C THR A 89 -5.01 3.44 1.55
N PRO A 90 -5.13 4.39 2.49
CA PRO A 90 -4.04 4.74 3.41
C PRO A 90 -3.85 3.63 4.44
N VAL A 91 -2.65 3.06 4.47
CA VAL A 91 -2.28 2.04 5.46
C VAL A 91 -1.15 2.59 6.33
N SER A 92 -1.41 2.78 7.62
CA SER A 92 -0.43 3.33 8.57
C SER A 92 0.77 2.40 8.73
N LEU A 93 1.96 2.93 8.52
CA LEU A 93 3.20 2.17 8.70
C LEU A 93 3.43 1.85 10.18
N GLU A 94 3.07 2.76 11.08
CA GLU A 94 3.18 2.55 12.53
C GLU A 94 2.26 1.41 12.99
N ARG A 95 1.01 1.38 12.50
CA ARG A 95 0.06 0.31 12.84
C ARG A 95 0.46 -1.03 12.21
N LEU A 96 1.05 -1.03 11.02
CA LEU A 96 1.62 -2.23 10.40
C LEU A 96 2.79 -2.80 11.20
N ALA A 97 3.64 -1.95 11.77
CA ALA A 97 4.79 -2.37 12.57
C ALA A 97 4.38 -3.20 13.80
N VAL A 98 3.19 -2.97 14.37
CA VAL A 98 2.62 -3.79 15.47
C VAL A 98 2.46 -5.26 15.07
N PHE A 99 2.26 -5.54 13.78
CA PHE A 99 2.17 -6.89 13.24
C PHE A 99 3.53 -7.43 12.76
N GLY A 100 4.64 -6.73 13.03
CA GLY A 100 5.98 -7.06 12.52
C GLY A 100 6.14 -6.80 11.02
N LEU A 101 5.26 -6.01 10.42
CA LEU A 101 5.27 -5.71 8.99
C LEU A 101 5.96 -4.37 8.73
N HIS A 102 7.03 -4.41 7.92
CA HIS A 102 7.83 -3.26 7.56
C HIS A 102 7.98 -3.16 6.05
N VAL A 103 8.24 -1.94 5.57
CA VAL A 103 8.57 -1.66 4.17
C VAL A 103 9.64 -0.58 4.13
N SER A 104 10.63 -0.76 3.25
CA SER A 104 11.63 0.27 3.02
C SER A 104 11.04 1.42 2.24
N ILE A 105 11.27 2.63 2.73
CA ILE A 105 10.89 3.85 2.04
C ILE A 105 12.04 4.20 1.11
N ARG A 106 11.76 4.28 -0.20
CA ARG A 106 12.74 4.82 -1.14
C ARG A 106 12.71 6.35 -1.11
N ASP A 107 13.89 6.97 -1.11
CA ASP A 107 14.08 8.42 -0.98
C ASP A 107 13.33 9.20 -2.08
N ASP A 108 13.25 8.64 -3.29
CA ASP A 108 12.53 9.23 -4.44
C ASP A 108 11.00 9.24 -4.28
N LEU A 109 10.45 8.35 -3.46
CA LEU A 109 9.01 8.27 -3.16
C LEU A 109 8.63 9.03 -1.88
N ALA A 110 9.59 9.25 -0.98
CA ALA A 110 9.42 10.11 0.20
C ALA A 110 9.47 11.60 -0.16
N THR A 111 10.16 11.95 -1.24
CA THR A 111 10.36 13.33 -1.68
C THR A 111 9.03 14.08 -1.90
N ASP A 112 7.99 13.43 -2.42
CA ASP A 112 6.69 14.09 -2.66
C ASP A 112 5.93 14.44 -1.36
N ALA A 113 6.25 13.76 -0.23
CA ALA A 113 5.68 14.03 1.09
C ALA A 113 6.46 15.13 1.85
N LEU A 114 7.77 15.21 1.67
CA LEU A 114 8.66 16.20 2.32
C LEU A 114 8.65 17.57 1.62
N GLU A 115 8.50 17.63 0.30
CA GLU A 115 8.43 18.91 -0.44
C GLU A 115 7.13 19.70 -0.19
N ARG A 116 6.11 19.09 0.42
CA ARG A 116 4.82 19.73 0.72
C ARG A 116 4.76 20.42 2.09
N GLY A 117 5.83 20.39 2.88
CA GLY A 117 5.94 21.09 4.16
C GLY A 117 6.45 22.54 4.07
N HIS A 118 6.74 23.04 2.85
CA HIS A 118 7.40 24.34 2.62
C HIS A 118 6.63 25.26 1.65
N ALA A 119 5.30 25.37 1.81
CA ALA A 119 4.50 26.39 1.13
C ALA A 119 3.50 27.04 2.09
#